data_AF-A0A1H1D642-F1
#
_entry.id   AF-A0A1H1D642-F1
#
_cell.length_a   1.000
_cell.length_b   1.000
_cell.length_c   1.000
_cell.angle_alpha   90.00
_cell.angle_beta   90.00
_cell.angle_gamma   90.00
#
_symmetry.space_group_name_H-M   'P 1'
#
loop_
_entity.id
_entity.type
_entity.pdbx_description
1 polymer ?
#
loop_
_entity_poly.entity_id
_entity_poly.type
_entity_poly.pdbx_seq_one_letter_code
_entity_poly.pdbx_strand_id
1 'polypeptide(L)'
;MHTSVLKSDLSVGDIIGHAVIWILLSIVTFGLALFVFPYYMARFIISRTLVMDASGARIGRLECTIDLASIIGNIIIWAIISVLTLGLGYLVFMYKIYAHCLNHTRITTA
;
A
#
# COMPACT_ATOMS: atom_id res chain seq x y z
N MET A 1 24.25 -6.75 17.60
CA MET A 1 23.22 -6.10 16.76
C MET A 1 22.25 -7.19 16.35
N HIS A 2 21.05 -7.28 16.95
CA HIS A 2 20.03 -8.22 16.47
C HIS A 2 19.50 -7.69 15.13
N THR A 3 19.77 -8.40 14.04
CA THR A 3 19.26 -8.06 12.71
C THR A 3 17.84 -8.61 12.58
N SER A 4 16.84 -7.74 12.66
CA SER A 4 15.45 -8.11 12.37
C SER A 4 15.23 -8.20 10.86
N VAL A 5 14.55 -9.25 10.40
CA VAL A 5 14.25 -9.47 8.97
C VAL A 5 12.76 -9.25 8.72
N LEU A 6 12.42 -8.54 7.64
CA LEU A 6 11.04 -8.40 7.19
C LEU A 6 10.67 -9.58 6.28
N LYS A 7 9.59 -10.28 6.61
CA LYS A 7 9.06 -11.40 5.81
C LYS A 7 7.62 -11.13 5.42
N SER A 8 7.33 -11.18 4.12
CA SER A 8 5.95 -11.08 3.62
C SER A 8 5.24 -12.43 3.73
N ASP A 9 4.06 -12.44 4.34
CA ASP A 9 3.17 -13.61 4.47
C ASP A 9 2.02 -13.54 3.43
N LEU A 10 2.29 -12.93 2.28
CA LEU A 10 1.32 -12.69 1.23
C LEU A 10 1.13 -13.95 0.37
N SER A 11 -0.07 -14.54 0.39
CA SER A 11 -0.38 -15.68 -0.48
C SER A 11 -0.79 -15.22 -1.88
N VAL A 12 -0.60 -16.09 -2.88
CA VAL A 12 -1.10 -15.81 -4.25
C VAL A 12 -2.63 -15.65 -4.26
N GLY A 13 -3.34 -16.40 -3.40
CA GLY A 13 -4.79 -16.28 -3.25
C GLY A 13 -5.22 -14.90 -2.75
N ASP A 14 -4.49 -14.34 -1.80
CA ASP A 14 -4.71 -12.97 -1.29
C ASP A 14 -4.55 -11.93 -2.39
N ILE A 15 -3.53 -12.08 -3.25
CA ILE A 15 -3.27 -11.19 -4.39
C ILE A 15 -4.42 -11.26 -5.39
N ILE A 16 -4.86 -12.47 -5.75
CA ILE A 16 -5.96 -12.67 -6.71
C ILE A 16 -7.26 -12.08 -6.16
N GLY A 17 -7.60 -12.36 -4.89
CA GLY A 17 -8.79 -11.81 -4.26
C GLY A 17 -8.78 -10.28 -4.24
N HIS A 18 -7.64 -9.68 -3.91
CA HIS A 18 -7.47 -8.23 -3.96
C HIS A 18 -7.64 -7.70 -5.39
N ALA A 19 -7.01 -8.32 -6.38
CA ALA A 19 -7.09 -7.91 -7.78
C ALA A 19 -8.53 -7.94 -8.31
N VAL A 20 -9.30 -8.99 -8.02
CA VAL A 20 -10.70 -9.12 -8.45
C VAL A 20 -11.55 -7.97 -7.91
N ILE A 21 -11.42 -7.64 -6.62
CA ILE A 21 -12.17 -6.53 -6.00
C ILE A 21 -11.84 -5.21 -6.69
N TRP A 22 -10.55 -4.94 -6.95
CA TRP A 22 -10.14 -3.69 -7.59
C TRP A 22 -10.51 -3.59 -9.06
N ILE A 23 -10.57 -4.71 -9.78
CA ILE A 23 -11.08 -4.76 -11.16
C ILE A 23 -12.58 -4.41 -11.17
N LEU A 24 -13.37 -4.99 -10.27
CA LEU A 24 -14.80 -4.65 -10.17
C LEU A 24 -15.00 -3.18 -9.79
N LEU A 25 -14.23 -2.66 -8.84
CA LEU A 25 -14.26 -1.25 -8.47
C LEU A 25 -13.85 -0.34 -9.63
N SER A 26 -12.83 -0.70 -10.41
CA SER A 26 -12.42 0.12 -11.56
C SER A 26 -13.51 0.19 -12.62
N ILE A 27 -14.25 -0.90 -12.87
CA ILE A 27 -15.38 -0.90 -13.79
C ILE A 27 -16.51 0.01 -13.27
N VAL A 28 -16.93 -0.16 -12.01
CA VAL A 28 -18.05 0.59 -11.43
C VAL A 28 -17.73 2.09 -11.28
N THR A 29 -16.45 2.42 -11.08
CA THR A 29 -15.99 3.81 -10.89
C THR A 29 -15.42 4.45 -12.16
N PHE A 30 -15.53 3.79 -13.32
CA PHE A 30 -14.95 4.25 -14.59
C PHE A 30 -13.46 4.58 -14.49
N GLY A 31 -12.70 3.75 -13.77
CA GLY A 31 -11.25 3.87 -13.61
C GLY A 31 -10.80 4.77 -12.46
N LEU A 32 -11.70 5.49 -11.78
CA LEU A 32 -11.31 6.36 -10.65
C LEU A 32 -10.69 5.56 -9.48
N ALA A 33 -11.16 4.33 -9.24
CA ALA A 33 -10.56 3.44 -8.24
C ALA A 33 -9.08 3.14 -8.51
N LEU A 34 -8.61 3.22 -9.77
CA LEU A 34 -7.20 2.95 -10.09
C LEU A 34 -6.25 4.01 -9.54
N PHE A 35 -6.72 5.24 -9.26
CA PHE A 35 -5.90 6.26 -8.59
C PHE A 35 -5.76 6.00 -7.09
N VAL A 36 -6.72 5.29 -6.50
CA VAL A 36 -6.74 4.94 -5.07
C VAL A 36 -6.00 3.61 -4.84
N PHE A 37 -6.05 2.70 -5.81
CA PHE A 37 -5.48 1.36 -5.75
C PHE A 37 -4.04 1.29 -5.22
N PRO A 38 -3.07 2.12 -5.68
CA PRO A 38 -1.69 2.03 -5.22
C PRO A 38 -1.52 2.20 -3.70
N TYR A 39 -2.34 3.04 -3.06
CA TYR A 39 -2.31 3.21 -1.61
C TYR A 39 -2.75 1.94 -0.89
N TYR A 40 -3.84 1.34 -1.37
CA TYR A 40 -4.38 0.12 -0.77
C TYR A 40 -3.52 -1.09 -1.05
N MET A 41 -2.92 -1.17 -2.24
CA MET A 41 -1.94 -2.20 -2.57
C MET A 41 -0.72 -2.10 -1.65
N ALA A 42 -0.13 -0.91 -1.49
CA ALA A 42 1.00 -0.71 -0.59
C ALA A 42 0.63 -1.04 0.86
N ARG A 43 -0.52 -0.54 1.34
CA ARG A 43 -1.05 -0.85 2.68
C ARG A 43 -1.27 -2.35 2.87
N PHE A 44 -1.81 -3.05 1.88
CA PHE A 44 -2.08 -4.49 1.92
C PHE A 44 -0.80 -5.30 2.06
N ILE A 45 0.22 -4.98 1.26
CA ILE A 45 1.53 -5.63 1.32
C ILE A 45 2.20 -5.38 2.66
N ILE A 46 2.25 -4.11 3.10
CA ILE A 46 2.88 -3.74 4.38
C ILE A 46 2.17 -4.45 5.54
N SER A 47 0.83 -4.43 5.57
CA SER A 47 0.05 -5.03 6.67
C SER A 47 0.16 -6.57 6.76
N ARG A 48 0.71 -7.20 5.72
CA ARG A 48 1.00 -8.65 5.65
C ARG A 48 2.48 -8.96 5.84
N THR A 49 3.29 -7.97 6.19
CA THR A 49 4.72 -8.12 6.46
C THR A 49 4.95 -8.31 7.96
N LEU A 50 5.67 -9.37 8.30
CA LEU A 50 6.07 -9.75 9.65
C LEU A 50 7.51 -9.31 9.92
N VAL A 51 7.78 -8.93 11.16
CA VAL A 51 9.13 -8.68 11.68
C VAL A 51 9.61 -9.94 12.38
N MET A 52 10.69 -10.53 11.88
CA MET A 52 11.31 -11.74 12.41
C MET A 52 12.62 -11.39 13.15
N ASP A 53 12.90 -12.09 14.24
CA ASP A 53 14.21 -12.07 14.90
C ASP A 53 15.25 -12.87 14.08
N ALA A 54 16.53 -12.69 14.41
CA ALA A 54 17.64 -13.48 13.87
C ALA A 54 17.47 -14.98 14.15
N SER A 55 16.72 -15.36 15.20
CA SER A 55 16.34 -16.74 15.53
C SER A 55 15.18 -17.30 14.69
N GLY A 56 14.55 -16.47 13.86
CA GLY A 56 13.36 -16.84 13.08
C GLY A 56 12.03 -16.71 13.84
N ALA A 57 12.06 -16.26 15.10
CA ALA A 57 10.85 -15.99 15.88
C ALA A 57 10.12 -14.72 15.39
N ARG A 58 8.78 -14.74 15.43
CA ARG A 58 7.95 -13.57 15.08
C ARG A 58 8.01 -12.54 16.23
N ILE A 59 8.58 -11.36 15.97
CA ILE A 59 8.65 -10.25 16.92
C ILE A 59 7.38 -9.37 16.83
N GLY A 60 6.85 -9.22 15.63
CA GLY A 60 5.68 -8.37 15.40
C GLY A 60 5.24 -8.34 13.95
N ARG A 61 4.29 -7.46 13.65
CA ARG A 61 3.74 -7.23 12.32
C ARG A 61 3.78 -5.75 12.00
N LEU A 62 4.08 -5.43 10.74
CA LEU A 62 3.90 -4.07 10.24
C LEU A 62 2.41 -3.79 10.10
N GLU A 63 1.95 -2.69 10.69
CA GLU A 63 0.57 -2.24 10.60
C GLU A 63 0.56 -0.84 10.01
N CYS A 64 -0.13 -0.70 8.88
CA CYS A 64 -0.22 0.55 8.15
C CYS A 64 -1.59 1.19 8.42
N THR A 65 -1.62 2.16 9.33
CA THR A 65 -2.85 2.80 9.86
C THR A 65 -3.30 3.97 8.98
N ILE A 66 -3.29 3.80 7.67
CA ILE A 66 -3.76 4.82 6.74
C ILE A 66 -5.26 4.64 6.52
N ASP A 67 -6.00 5.72 6.76
CA ASP A 67 -7.40 5.83 6.36
C ASP A 67 -7.56 6.63 5.07
N LEU A 68 -8.61 6.33 4.30
CA LEU A 68 -8.89 6.98 3.02
C LEU A 68 -9.03 8.50 3.17
N ALA A 69 -9.62 8.97 4.27
CA ALA A 69 -9.79 10.39 4.56
C ALA A 69 -8.44 11.12 4.68
N SER A 70 -7.40 10.44 5.19
CA SER A 70 -6.06 11.03 5.35
C SER A 70 -5.31 11.15 4.02
N ILE A 71 -5.63 10.32 3.02
CA ILE A 71 -4.92 10.27 1.73
C ILE A 71 -5.69 10.93 0.58
N ILE A 72 -6.97 11.23 0.75
CA ILE A 72 -7.82 11.76 -0.33
C ILE A 72 -7.27 13.08 -0.90
N GLY A 73 -6.75 13.96 -0.03
CA GLY A 73 -6.12 15.20 -0.47
C GLY A 73 -4.91 14.96 -1.37
N ASN A 74 -4.06 13.99 -1.01
CA ASN A 74 -2.88 13.65 -1.80
C ASN A 74 -3.28 12.97 -3.13
N ILE A 75 -4.29 12.08 -3.11
CA ILE A 75 -4.82 11.42 -4.32
C ILE A 75 -5.33 12.48 -5.30
N ILE A 76 -6.11 13.45 -4.85
CA ILE A 76 -6.68 14.49 -5.73
C ILE A 76 -5.57 15.31 -6.39
N ILE A 77 -4.59 15.79 -5.61
CA ILE A 77 -3.48 16.59 -6.12
C ILE A 77 -2.71 15.81 -7.21
N TRP A 78 -2.33 14.57 -6.92
CA TRP A 78 -1.57 13.76 -7.86
C TRP A 78 -2.38 13.27 -9.05
N ALA A 79 -3.70 13.07 -8.90
CA ALA A 79 -4.58 12.78 -10.02
C ALA A 79 -4.62 13.96 -11.00
N ILE A 80 -4.77 15.20 -10.50
CA ILE A 80 -4.72 16.40 -11.32
C ILE A 80 -3.37 16.52 -12.04
N ILE A 81 -2.25 16.38 -11.31
CA ILE A 81 -0.91 16.42 -11.92
C ILE A 81 -0.76 15.35 -12.99
N SER A 82 -1.22 14.12 -12.71
CA SER A 82 -1.16 13.02 -13.67
C SER A 82 -1.95 13.34 -14.93
N VAL A 83 -3.15 13.90 -14.82
CA VAL A 83 -3.95 14.31 -15.99
C VAL A 83 -3.24 15.42 -16.78
N LEU A 84 -2.75 16.47 -16.10
CA LEU A 84 -2.06 17.60 -16.74
C LEU A 84 -0.75 17.19 -17.43
N THR A 85 -0.09 16.15 -16.92
CA THR A 85 1.18 15.64 -17.45
C THR A 85 1.01 14.40 -18.34
N LEU A 86 -0.22 14.08 -18.76
CA LEU A 86 -0.55 12.91 -19.58
C LEU A 86 -0.03 11.58 -18.99
N GLY A 87 -0.04 11.47 -17.67
CA GLY A 87 0.34 10.27 -16.92
C GLY A 87 1.77 10.29 -16.37
N LEU A 88 2.63 11.24 -16.74
CA LEU A 88 4.01 11.27 -16.25
C LEU A 88 4.10 11.53 -14.74
N GLY A 89 3.21 12.38 -14.21
CA GLY A 89 3.08 12.63 -12.78
C GLY A 89 2.75 11.39 -11.96
N TYR A 90 2.11 10.39 -12.59
CA TYR A 90 1.75 9.14 -11.93
C TYR A 90 2.99 8.32 -11.52
N LEU A 91 4.08 8.41 -12.28
CA LEU A 91 5.33 7.73 -11.93
C LEU A 91 5.90 8.25 -10.61
N VAL A 92 5.93 9.58 -10.43
CA VAL A 92 6.39 10.21 -9.18
C VAL A 92 5.41 9.95 -8.04
N PHE A 93 4.12 9.97 -8.35
CA PHE A 93 3.05 9.68 -7.39
C PHE A 93 3.25 8.32 -6.73
N MET A 94 3.57 7.27 -7.49
CA MET A 94 3.82 5.92 -6.96
C MET A 94 4.89 5.91 -5.86
N TYR A 95 6.03 6.58 -6.06
CA TYR A 95 7.08 6.63 -5.03
C TYR A 95 6.61 7.37 -3.77
N LYS A 96 5.86 8.46 -3.95
CA LYS A 96 5.31 9.25 -2.83
C LYS A 96 4.29 8.46 -2.03
N ILE A 97 3.48 7.62 -2.68
CA ILE A 97 2.52 6.72 -2.02
C ILE A 97 3.26 5.76 -1.09
N TYR A 98 4.26 5.04 -1.61
CA TYR A 98 5.01 4.08 -0.80
C TYR A 98 5.70 4.75 0.40
N ALA A 99 6.35 5.90 0.19
CA ALA A 99 6.98 6.65 1.27
C ALA A 99 5.95 7.13 2.32
N HIS A 100 4.79 7.61 1.87
CA HIS A 100 3.71 8.02 2.77
C HIS A 100 3.17 6.84 3.58
N CYS A 101 3.02 5.66 2.96
CA CYS A 101 2.56 4.47 3.65
C CYS A 101 3.56 3.99 4.70
N LEU A 102 4.85 3.97 4.38
CA LEU A 102 5.90 3.59 5.31
C LEU A 102 6.00 4.55 6.50
N ASN A 103 5.85 5.86 6.27
CA ASN A 103 5.85 6.87 7.34
C ASN A 103 4.66 6.71 8.32
N HIS A 104 3.57 6.08 7.88
CA HIS A 104 2.39 5.76 8.70
C HIS A 104 2.34 4.28 9.10
N THR A 105 3.43 3.56 8.96
CA THR A 105 3.54 2.16 9.39
C THR A 105 4.13 2.10 10.79
N ARG A 106 3.51 1.31 11.65
CA ARG A 106 4.01 1.00 13.00
C ARG A 106 4.27 -0.50 13.11
N ILE A 107 5.15 -0.88 14.02
CA ILE A 107 5.34 -2.29 14.37
C ILE A 107 4.41 -2.58 15.55
N THR A 108 3.44 -3.45 15.34
CA THR A 108 2.55 -3.95 16.39
C THR A 108 3.06 -5.30 16.87
N THR A 109 3.21 -5.49 18.19
CA THR A 109 3.59 -6.78 18.79
C THR A 109 2.50 -7.80 18.50
N ALA A 110 2.89 -8.95 17.95
CA ALA A 110 1.98 -10.03 17.58
C ALA A 110 1.46 -10.81 18.79
#